data_AF-F2QT78-F1
#
_entry.id   AF-F2QT78-F1
#
_cell.length_a   1.000
_cell.length_b   1.000
_cell.length_c   1.000
_cell.angle_alpha   90.00
_cell.angle_beta   90.00
_cell.angle_gamma   90.00
#
_symmetry.space_group_name_H-M   'P 1'
#
loop_
_entity.id
_entity.type
_entity.pdbx_description
1 polymer ?
#
loop_
_entity_poly.entity_id
_entity_poly.type
_entity_poly.pdbx_seq_one_letter_code
_entity_poly.pdbx_strand_id
1 'polypeptide(L)'
;MSDIVKEFLLSKSSFEDIISRNKFTGLAKKNCRGLNPSVINLLYESLRDQKNTDLQAIKTSLDKDPGTIDTPSSVDILRDSDMEINKTIFISALENVVDHLRSVEEGFDQEIDQLQKQCDYKLGEIENMVDQLSDLKYGNIDFLDSIDEVVESLKSVETKIMDCQ
;
A
#
# COMPACT_ATOMS: atom_id res chain seq x y z
N MET A 1 31.85 -24.85 24.98
CA MET A 1 31.67 -23.94 23.82
C MET A 1 30.27 -23.31 23.75
N SER A 2 29.25 -23.88 24.43
CA SER A 2 27.85 -23.41 24.39
C SER A 2 27.63 -22.03 25.04
N ASP A 3 28.26 -21.72 26.17
CA ASP A 3 27.93 -20.48 26.93
C ASP A 3 28.40 -19.19 26.25
N ILE A 4 29.55 -19.19 25.59
CA ILE A 4 30.06 -18.00 24.87
C ILE A 4 29.22 -17.71 23.62
N VAL A 5 28.76 -18.74 22.90
CA VAL A 5 27.89 -18.56 21.72
C VAL A 5 26.49 -18.13 22.17
N LYS A 6 25.97 -18.69 23.26
CA LYS A 6 24.74 -18.22 23.92
C LYS A 6 24.88 -16.75 24.32
N GLU A 7 25.96 -16.39 25.00
CA GLU A 7 26.20 -15.02 25.47
C GLU A 7 26.42 -14.05 24.31
N PHE A 8 27.13 -14.44 23.25
CA PHE A 8 27.32 -13.61 22.06
C PHE A 8 26.02 -13.40 21.28
N LEU A 9 25.23 -14.45 21.08
CA LEU A 9 23.95 -14.38 20.35
C LEU A 9 22.82 -13.74 21.17
N LEU A 10 22.93 -13.72 22.51
CA LEU A 10 21.89 -13.21 23.43
C LEU A 10 22.21 -11.83 24.05
N SER A 11 23.47 -11.37 24.03
CA SER A 11 23.88 -10.11 24.70
C SER A 11 23.56 -8.82 23.95
N LYS A 12 23.24 -8.88 22.65
CA LYS A 12 22.89 -7.71 21.80
C LYS A 12 21.57 -7.86 21.05
N SER A 13 20.70 -8.69 21.60
CA SER A 13 19.60 -9.27 20.84
C SER A 13 18.29 -8.54 21.07
N SER A 14 18.22 -7.66 22.07
CA SER A 14 17.04 -6.84 22.25
C SER A 14 16.78 -6.04 20.97
N PHE A 15 15.51 -5.98 20.55
CA PHE A 15 15.11 -5.11 19.44
C PHE A 15 15.46 -3.64 19.75
N GLU A 16 15.36 -3.27 21.02
CA GLU A 16 15.61 -1.91 21.50
C GLU A 16 17.09 -1.50 21.39
N ASP A 17 18.02 -2.46 21.42
CA ASP A 17 19.46 -2.24 21.21
C ASP A 17 19.79 -1.97 19.73
N ILE A 18 18.99 -2.51 18.80
CA ILE A 18 19.13 -2.26 17.36
C ILE A 18 18.52 -0.91 17.01
N ILE A 19 17.31 -0.66 17.49
CA ILE A 19 16.59 0.58 17.23
C ILE A 19 15.65 0.92 18.37
N SER A 20 15.89 2.06 19.01
CA SER A 20 14.97 2.55 20.04
C SER A 20 13.68 3.05 19.41
N ARG A 21 12.58 2.98 20.17
CA ARG A 21 11.24 3.46 19.75
C ARG A 21 11.27 4.89 19.23
N ASN A 22 12.04 5.76 19.88
CA ASN A 22 12.17 7.16 19.48
C ASN A 22 12.88 7.31 18.14
N LYS A 23 13.95 6.54 17.91
CA LYS A 23 14.69 6.54 16.64
C LYS A 23 13.85 5.96 15.50
N PHE A 24 13.12 4.87 15.77
CA PHE A 24 12.18 4.27 14.82
C PHE A 24 11.06 5.25 14.44
N THR A 25 10.43 5.87 15.43
CA THR A 25 9.35 6.85 15.22
C THR A 25 9.85 8.07 14.44
N GLY A 26 11.07 8.53 14.73
CA GLY A 26 11.70 9.62 13.99
C GLY A 26 11.95 9.27 12.51
N LEU A 27 12.42 8.06 12.23
CA LEU A 27 12.62 7.56 10.87
C LEU A 27 11.29 7.37 10.12
N ALA A 28 10.29 6.79 10.78
CA ALA A 28 8.96 6.58 10.22
C ALA A 28 8.28 7.90 9.87
N LYS A 29 8.34 8.90 10.74
CA LYS A 29 7.78 10.24 10.46
C LYS A 29 8.52 10.98 9.35
N LYS A 30 9.83 10.74 9.19
CA LYS A 30 10.66 11.36 8.14
C LYS A 30 10.37 10.77 6.77
N ASN A 31 10.21 9.45 6.67
CA ASN A 31 10.04 8.75 5.41
C ASN A 31 8.57 8.56 5.00
N CYS A 32 7.65 8.56 5.96
CA CYS A 32 6.22 8.36 5.73
C CYS A 32 5.44 9.56 6.28
N ARG A 33 5.25 10.58 5.44
CA ARG A 33 4.46 11.77 5.80
C ARG A 33 2.99 11.38 5.90
N GLY A 34 2.37 11.66 7.04
CA GLY A 34 0.93 11.44 7.28
C GLY A 34 0.57 10.15 8.03
N LEU A 35 1.55 9.31 8.39
CA LEU A 35 1.28 8.09 9.14
C LEU A 35 0.89 8.38 10.60
N ASN A 36 -0.23 7.80 11.04
CA ASN A 36 -0.76 8.00 12.39
C ASN A 36 0.24 7.46 13.44
N PRO A 37 0.53 8.20 14.52
CA PRO A 37 1.40 7.74 15.61
C PRO A 37 1.05 6.35 16.18
N SER A 38 -0.24 6.00 16.21
CA SER A 38 -0.70 4.70 16.69
C SER A 38 -0.26 3.54 15.79
N VAL A 39 -0.24 3.76 14.47
CA VAL A 39 0.19 2.75 13.49
C VAL A 39 1.71 2.56 13.55
N ILE A 40 2.46 3.65 13.73
CA ILE A 40 3.92 3.59 13.90
C ILE A 40 4.28 2.79 15.17
N ASN A 41 3.56 3.03 16.27
CA ASN A 41 3.76 2.27 17.51
C ASN A 41 3.39 0.79 17.33
N LEU A 42 2.27 0.48 16.67
CA LEU A 42 1.85 -0.89 16.40
C LEU A 42 2.91 -1.64 15.57
N LEU A 43 3.47 -0.99 14.55
CA LEU A 43 4.52 -1.56 13.72
C LEU A 43 5.80 -1.81 14.53
N TYR A 44 6.17 -0.88 15.41
CA TYR A 44 7.33 -1.05 16.30
C TYR A 44 7.16 -2.25 17.25
N GLU A 45 5.98 -2.40 17.87
CA GLU A 45 5.70 -3.54 18.75
C GLU A 45 5.68 -4.85 17.97
N SER A 46 5.04 -4.88 16.79
CA SER A 46 4.99 -6.08 15.95
C SER A 46 6.39 -6.58 15.55
N LEU A 47 7.28 -5.67 15.13
CA LEU A 47 8.66 -6.00 14.79
C LEU A 47 9.47 -6.45 16.00
N ARG A 48 9.22 -5.84 17.16
CA ARG A 48 9.85 -6.25 18.42
C ARG A 48 9.42 -7.65 18.83
N ASP A 49 8.13 -7.96 18.73
CA ASP A 49 7.57 -9.25 19.09
C ASP A 49 8.03 -10.37 18.14
N GLN A 50 8.11 -10.08 16.84
CA GLN A 50 8.68 -10.99 15.87
C GLN A 50 10.12 -11.35 16.23
N LYS A 51 10.96 -10.34 16.49
CA LYS A 51 12.36 -10.57 16.87
C LYS A 51 12.49 -11.35 18.19
N ASN A 52 11.63 -11.05 19.17
CA ASN A 52 11.60 -11.80 20.42
C ASN A 52 11.22 -13.27 20.20
N THR A 53 10.30 -13.54 19.28
CA THR A 53 9.90 -14.90 18.89
C THR A 53 11.07 -15.65 18.26
N ASP A 54 11.78 -15.02 17.33
CA ASP A 54 12.95 -15.60 16.68
C ASP A 54 14.07 -15.88 17.69
N LEU A 55 14.27 -14.99 18.66
CA LEU A 55 15.24 -15.20 19.74
C LEU A 55 14.89 -16.34 20.67
N GLN A 56 13.60 -16.51 20.99
CA GLN A 56 13.15 -17.66 21.76
C GLN A 56 13.37 -18.96 20.98
N ALA A 57 13.09 -18.96 19.67
CA ALA A 57 13.36 -20.10 18.82
C ALA A 57 14.86 -20.47 18.83
N ILE A 58 15.75 -19.49 18.63
CA ILE A 58 17.21 -19.68 18.68
C ILE A 58 17.65 -20.21 20.05
N LYS A 59 17.12 -19.64 21.14
CA LYS A 59 17.44 -20.08 22.51
C LYS A 59 17.02 -21.53 22.73
N THR A 60 15.81 -21.90 22.31
CA THR A 60 15.32 -23.28 22.44
C THR A 60 16.10 -24.28 21.60
N SER A 61 16.60 -23.88 20.42
CA SER A 61 17.47 -24.71 19.59
C SER A 61 18.85 -24.90 20.23
N LEU A 62 19.39 -23.84 20.84
CA LEU A 62 20.71 -23.85 21.49
C LEU A 62 20.71 -24.55 22.86
N ASP A 63 19.56 -24.64 23.52
CA ASP A 63 19.35 -25.46 24.72
C ASP A 63 19.12 -26.95 24.39
N LYS A 64 18.70 -27.27 23.16
CA LYS A 64 18.46 -28.65 22.69
C LYS A 64 19.70 -29.37 22.17
N ASP A 65 20.84 -28.70 22.04
CA ASP A 65 22.06 -29.28 21.47
C ASP A 65 23.20 -29.45 22.51
N PRO A 66 23.17 -30.50 23.36
CA PRO A 66 24.31 -30.90 24.17
C PRO A 66 25.20 -31.96 23.49
N GLY A 67 25.04 -32.24 22.20
CA GLY A 67 25.59 -33.44 21.56
C GLY A 67 26.72 -33.20 20.56
N THR A 68 27.95 -33.42 21.02
CA THR A 68 29.10 -33.91 20.22
C THR A 68 29.92 -32.88 19.43
N ILE A 69 30.95 -32.29 20.06
CA ILE A 69 32.17 -31.91 19.34
C ILE A 69 33.39 -32.28 20.20
N ASP A 70 33.74 -33.57 20.21
CA ASP A 70 35.05 -34.07 20.62
C ASP A 70 35.63 -34.93 19.49
N THR A 71 36.08 -34.30 18.39
CA THR A 71 37.06 -34.93 17.48
C THR A 71 37.89 -33.86 16.75
N PRO A 72 39.23 -33.88 16.87
CA PRO A 72 40.12 -32.89 16.27
C PRO A 72 40.38 -33.10 14.76
N SER A 73 39.43 -33.68 14.02
CA SER A 73 39.59 -34.07 12.60
C SER A 73 38.59 -33.40 11.62
N SER A 74 37.62 -32.62 12.09
CA SER A 74 36.51 -32.11 11.25
C SER A 74 36.59 -30.63 10.84
N VAL A 75 37.69 -29.93 11.16
CA VAL A 75 37.77 -28.47 10.95
C VAL A 75 37.82 -28.08 9.46
N ASP A 76 38.28 -28.97 8.58
CA ASP A 76 38.31 -28.70 7.13
C ASP A 76 37.00 -29.03 6.40
N ILE A 77 36.11 -29.85 6.97
CA ILE A 77 34.85 -30.24 6.30
C ILE A 77 33.69 -29.31 6.72
N LEU A 78 33.67 -28.85 7.98
CA LEU A 78 32.59 -28.00 8.49
C LEU A 78 32.61 -26.57 7.91
N ARG A 79 33.79 -26.08 7.51
CA ARG A 79 33.93 -24.72 6.98
C ARG A 79 33.27 -24.53 5.61
N ASP A 80 33.21 -25.58 4.79
CA ASP A 80 32.47 -25.55 3.52
C ASP A 80 30.96 -25.72 3.72
N SER A 81 30.54 -26.60 4.64
CA SER A 81 29.12 -26.80 4.93
C SER A 81 28.45 -25.59 5.59
N ASP A 82 29.12 -24.89 6.51
CA ASP A 82 28.59 -23.66 7.12
C ASP A 82 28.50 -22.49 6.13
N MET A 83 29.39 -22.46 5.12
CA MET A 83 29.36 -21.47 4.05
C MET A 83 28.22 -21.75 3.05
N GLU A 84 27.94 -23.03 2.76
CA GLU A 84 26.79 -23.43 1.94
C GLU A 84 25.44 -23.22 2.65
N ILE A 85 25.33 -23.57 3.94
CA ILE A 85 24.10 -23.36 4.72
C ILE A 85 23.79 -21.87 4.82
N ASN A 86 24.77 -21.03 5.16
CA ASN A 86 24.56 -19.58 5.20
C ASN A 86 24.21 -19.00 3.83
N LYS A 87 24.83 -19.47 2.74
CA LYS A 87 24.43 -19.07 1.38
C LYS A 87 22.98 -19.46 1.08
N THR A 88 22.57 -20.66 1.44
CA THR A 88 21.22 -21.17 1.18
C THR A 88 20.14 -20.41 1.97
N ILE A 89 20.44 -20.06 3.22
CA ILE A 89 19.57 -19.20 4.04
C ILE A 89 19.48 -17.78 3.45
N PHE A 90 20.60 -17.23 2.98
CA PHE A 90 20.60 -15.89 2.37
C PHE A 90 19.84 -15.85 1.04
N ILE A 91 19.97 -16.90 0.22
CA ILE A 91 19.27 -17.03 -1.06
C ILE A 91 17.76 -17.14 -0.82
N SER A 92 17.33 -18.00 0.11
CA SER A 92 15.90 -18.14 0.44
C SER A 92 15.31 -16.87 1.08
N ALA A 93 16.08 -16.12 1.87
CA ALA A 93 15.65 -14.82 2.39
C ALA A 93 15.52 -13.78 1.25
N LEU A 94 16.45 -13.77 0.29
CA LEU A 94 16.40 -12.89 -0.86
C LEU A 94 15.23 -13.23 -1.78
N GLU A 95 14.95 -14.52 -2.02
CA GLU A 95 13.78 -14.99 -2.78
C GLU A 95 12.48 -14.51 -2.13
N ASN A 96 12.35 -14.62 -0.80
CA ASN A 96 11.18 -14.09 -0.08
C ASN A 96 11.02 -12.58 -0.23
N VAL A 97 12.12 -11.82 -0.25
CA VAL A 97 12.10 -10.37 -0.49
C VAL A 97 11.68 -10.07 -1.92
N VAL A 98 12.19 -10.82 -2.90
CA VAL A 98 11.82 -10.69 -4.32
C VAL A 98 10.33 -10.98 -4.51
N ASP A 99 9.80 -12.03 -3.88
CA ASP A 99 8.38 -12.36 -3.97
C ASP A 99 7.49 -11.34 -3.26
N HIS A 100 7.92 -10.79 -2.12
CA HIS A 100 7.23 -9.66 -1.50
C HIS A 100 7.23 -8.42 -2.38
N LEU A 101 8.36 -8.08 -3.01
CA LEU A 101 8.45 -6.94 -3.93
C LEU A 101 7.54 -7.13 -5.14
N ARG A 102 7.47 -8.34 -5.70
CA ARG A 102 6.54 -8.66 -6.79
C ARG A 102 5.08 -8.51 -6.36
N SER A 103 4.73 -9.00 -5.17
CA SER A 103 3.38 -8.85 -4.64
C SER A 103 3.01 -7.38 -4.40
N VAL A 104 3.97 -6.56 -3.96
CA VAL A 104 3.78 -5.11 -3.80
C VAL A 104 3.62 -4.42 -5.15
N GLU A 105 4.40 -4.81 -6.16
CA GLU A 105 4.29 -4.31 -7.54
C GLU A 105 2.90 -4.60 -8.12
N GLU A 106 2.44 -5.85 -8.01
CA GLU A 106 1.08 -6.24 -8.41
C GLU A 106 -0.01 -5.43 -7.66
N GLY A 107 0.22 -5.13 -6.37
CA GLY A 107 -0.66 -4.29 -5.57
C GLY A 107 -0.73 -2.85 -6.07
N PHE A 108 0.41 -2.25 -6.45
CA PHE A 108 0.43 -0.91 -7.02
C PHE A 108 -0.23 -0.85 -8.38
N ASP A 109 -0.03 -1.85 -9.24
CA ASP A 109 -0.70 -1.91 -10.55
C ASP A 109 -2.22 -1.96 -10.38
N GLN A 110 -2.72 -2.74 -9.42
CA GLN A 110 -4.16 -2.78 -9.11
C GLN A 110 -4.69 -1.43 -8.59
N GLU A 111 -3.92 -0.74 -7.75
CA GLU A 111 -4.31 0.57 -7.23
C GLU A 111 -4.33 1.63 -8.35
N ILE A 112 -3.36 1.60 -9.25
CA ILE A 112 -3.32 2.46 -10.44
C ILE A 112 -4.55 2.22 -11.32
N ASP A 113 -4.87 0.96 -11.61
CA ASP A 113 -6.05 0.58 -12.40
C ASP A 113 -7.36 1.06 -11.75
N GLN A 114 -7.46 0.96 -10.43
CA GLN A 114 -8.64 1.45 -9.70
C GLN A 114 -8.76 2.97 -9.76
N LEU A 115 -7.64 3.69 -9.60
CA LEU A 115 -7.63 5.15 -9.69
C LEU A 115 -7.98 5.63 -11.10
N GLN A 116 -7.47 4.98 -12.14
CA GLN A 116 -7.83 5.27 -13.52
C GLN A 116 -9.34 5.09 -13.76
N LYS A 117 -9.91 3.98 -13.32
CA LYS A 117 -11.37 3.74 -13.42
C LYS A 117 -12.19 4.80 -12.68
N GLN A 118 -11.74 5.24 -11.51
CA GLN A 118 -12.42 6.31 -10.77
C GLN A 118 -12.33 7.66 -11.49
N CYS A 119 -11.18 7.98 -12.08
CA CYS A 119 -11.01 9.17 -12.91
C CYS A 119 -11.93 9.14 -14.13
N ASP A 120 -11.98 8.04 -14.87
CA ASP A 120 -12.85 7.88 -16.04
C ASP A 120 -14.32 8.02 -15.66
N TYR A 121 -14.73 7.41 -14.54
CA TYR A 121 -16.09 7.54 -14.02
C TYR A 121 -16.43 9.00 -13.69
N LYS A 122 -15.53 9.69 -12.98
CA LYS A 122 -15.73 11.11 -12.60
C LYS A 122 -15.74 12.03 -13.82
N LEU A 123 -14.90 11.76 -14.82
CA LEU A 123 -14.91 12.48 -16.09
C LEU A 123 -16.25 12.28 -16.82
N GLY A 124 -16.75 11.05 -16.88
CA GLY A 124 -18.07 10.78 -17.46
C GLY A 124 -19.22 11.46 -16.72
N GLU A 125 -19.17 11.56 -15.38
CA GLU A 125 -20.14 12.34 -14.61
C GLU A 125 -20.08 13.84 -14.97
N ILE A 126 -18.88 14.39 -15.15
CA ILE A 126 -18.69 15.79 -15.55
C ILE A 126 -19.21 16.01 -16.97
N GLU A 127 -18.88 15.12 -17.92
CA GLU A 127 -19.38 15.20 -19.30
C GLU A 127 -20.91 15.19 -19.33
N ASN A 128 -21.55 14.26 -18.60
CA ASN A 128 -23.00 14.23 -18.49
C ASN A 128 -23.57 15.52 -17.90
N MET A 129 -22.95 16.06 -16.86
CA MET A 129 -23.38 17.32 -16.27
C MET A 129 -23.21 18.50 -17.24
N VAL A 130 -22.13 18.50 -18.04
CA VAL A 130 -21.90 19.50 -19.10
C VAL A 130 -22.94 19.36 -20.20
N ASP A 131 -23.30 18.14 -20.60
CA ASP A 131 -24.37 17.89 -21.57
C ASP A 131 -25.71 18.41 -21.05
N GLN A 132 -26.08 18.09 -19.81
CA GLN A 132 -27.30 18.61 -19.18
C GLN A 132 -27.32 20.15 -19.09
N LEU A 133 -26.18 20.77 -18.76
CA LEU A 133 -26.05 22.23 -18.74
C LEU A 133 -26.08 22.83 -20.14
N SER A 134 -25.57 22.12 -21.13
CA SER A 134 -25.63 22.51 -22.54
C SER A 134 -27.05 22.42 -23.05
N ASP A 135 -27.79 21.38 -22.71
CA ASP A 135 -29.23 21.25 -23.00
C ASP A 135 -30.04 22.33 -22.29
N LEU A 136 -29.69 22.73 -21.07
CA LEU A 136 -30.35 23.87 -20.42
C LEU A 136 -30.06 25.20 -21.12
N LYS A 137 -28.81 25.39 -21.56
CA LYS A 137 -28.36 26.64 -22.18
C LYS A 137 -28.83 26.79 -23.64
N TYR A 138 -28.81 25.69 -24.38
CA TYR A 138 -29.11 25.63 -25.81
C TYR A 138 -30.48 25.00 -26.12
N GLY A 139 -31.07 24.21 -25.22
CA GLY A 139 -32.49 23.83 -25.28
C GLY A 139 -33.43 25.01 -25.02
N ASN A 140 -32.90 26.18 -24.69
CA ASN A 140 -33.60 27.46 -24.83
C ASN A 140 -33.92 27.79 -26.31
N ILE A 141 -33.34 27.09 -27.29
CA ILE A 141 -33.69 27.21 -28.70
C ILE A 141 -35.12 26.70 -28.94
N ASP A 142 -35.53 25.58 -28.33
CA ASP A 142 -36.91 25.10 -28.41
C ASP A 142 -37.89 26.08 -27.74
N PHE A 143 -37.45 26.79 -26.69
CA PHE A 143 -38.24 27.83 -26.04
C PHE A 143 -38.40 29.08 -26.92
N LEU A 144 -37.36 29.47 -27.65
CA LEU A 144 -37.42 30.58 -28.62
C LEU A 144 -38.32 30.24 -29.80
N ASP A 145 -38.21 29.02 -30.35
CA ASP A 145 -39.10 28.56 -31.43
C ASP A 145 -40.55 28.48 -30.95
N SER A 146 -40.79 28.07 -29.70
CA SER A 146 -42.12 28.07 -29.09
C SER A 146 -42.66 29.49 -28.84
N ILE A 147 -41.82 30.46 -28.51
CA ILE A 147 -42.21 31.88 -28.41
C ILE A 147 -42.60 32.41 -29.79
N ASP A 148 -41.83 32.13 -30.83
CA ASP A 148 -42.13 32.59 -32.18
C ASP A 148 -43.46 32.00 -32.69
N GLU A 149 -43.76 30.74 -32.39
CA GLU A 149 -45.04 30.09 -32.70
C GLU A 149 -46.22 30.73 -31.93
N VAL A 150 -46.01 31.10 -30.66
CA VAL A 150 -47.01 31.82 -29.85
C VAL A 150 -47.24 33.24 -30.40
N VAL A 151 -46.19 33.93 -30.85
CA VAL A 151 -46.29 35.27 -31.46
C VAL A 151 -47.02 35.23 -32.79
N GLU A 152 -46.75 34.24 -33.65
CA GLU A 152 -47.50 33.97 -34.89
C GLU A 152 -48.99 33.72 -34.60
N SER A 153 -49.27 32.88 -33.59
CA SER A 153 -50.63 32.56 -33.18
C SER A 153 -51.39 33.79 -32.66
N LEU A 154 -50.73 34.64 -31.86
CA LEU A 154 -51.31 35.88 -31.35
C LEU A 154 -51.58 36.90 -32.48
N LYS A 155 -50.65 37.06 -33.43
CA LYS A 155 -50.88 37.91 -34.61
C LYS A 155 -52.05 37.41 -35.45
N SER A 156 -52.18 36.10 -35.63
CA SER A 156 -53.32 35.50 -36.34
C SER A 156 -54.65 35.84 -35.63
N VAL A 157 -54.68 35.76 -34.30
CA VAL A 157 -55.86 36.12 -33.50
C VAL A 157 -56.16 37.62 -33.58
N GLU A 158 -55.14 38.48 -33.45
CA GLU A 158 -55.27 39.94 -33.60
C GLU A 158 -55.86 40.31 -34.96
N THR A 159 -55.35 39.72 -36.04
CA THR A 159 -55.84 39.94 -37.40
C THR A 159 -57.30 39.52 -37.53
N LYS A 160 -57.68 38.35 -37.00
CA LYS A 160 -59.08 37.87 -37.01
C LYS A 160 -60.02 38.79 -36.22
N ILE A 161 -59.55 39.38 -35.12
CA ILE A 161 -60.35 40.33 -34.33
C ILE A 161 -60.53 41.64 -35.11
N MET A 162 -59.46 42.15 -35.73
CA MET A 162 -59.54 43.36 -36.56
C MET A 162 -60.43 43.18 -37.79
N ASP A 163 -60.42 42.00 -38.42
CA ASP A 163 -61.29 41.69 -39.56
C ASP A 163 -62.78 41.51 -39.17
N CYS A 164 -63.08 41.40 -37.87
CA CYS A 164 -64.43 41.23 -37.33
C CYS A 164 -65.05 42.51 -36.74
N GLN A 165 -64.35 43.65 -36.80
CA GLN A 165 -64.85 44.99 -36.45
C GLN A 165 -65.24 45.78 -37.70
#